data_AF-A0A357L3W2-F1
#
_entry.id   AF-A0A357L3W2-F1
#
_cell.length_a   1.000
_cell.length_b   1.000
_cell.length_c   1.000
_cell.angle_alpha   90.00
_cell.angle_beta   90.00
_cell.angle_gamma   90.00
#
_symmetry.space_group_name_H-M   'P 1'
#
loop_
_entity.id
_entity.type
_entity.pdbx_description
1 polymer ?
#
loop_
_entity_poly.entity_id
_entity_poly.type
_entity_poly.pdbx_seq_one_letter_code
_entity_poly.pdbx_strand_id
1 'polypeptide(L)' 'RGDGTGGSGKKLGAEFNDVSHQRGVCSMARANDPNSGDSQFFICFDDAAFLDGKYTVWGEVVEGMENVDKAERG' A
#
# COMPACT_ATOMS: atom_id res chain seq x y z
N ARG A 1 3.15 9.24 -16.24
CA ARG A 1 3.82 10.19 -15.32
C ARG A 1 3.95 9.49 -13.98
N GLY A 2 5.16 9.37 -13.43
CA GLY A 2 5.46 8.60 -12.20
C GLY A 2 5.72 9.50 -10.99
N ASP A 3 4.95 10.57 -10.84
CA ASP A 3 5.10 11.61 -9.81
C ASP A 3 4.08 11.49 -8.67
N GLY A 4 3.40 10.34 -8.55
CA GLY A 4 2.37 10.11 -7.54
C GLY A 4 1.03 10.80 -7.81
N THR A 5 0.90 11.58 -8.90
CA THR A 5 -0.37 12.22 -9.32
C THR A 5 -1.15 11.41 -10.37
N GLY A 6 -0.58 10.29 -10.81
CA GLY A 6 -1.18 9.38 -11.79
C GLY A 6 -2.16 8.38 -11.18
N GLY A 7 -2.91 7.71 -12.05
CA GLY A 7 -3.89 6.69 -11.70
C GLY A 7 -4.46 6.02 -12.95
N SER A 8 -5.13 4.88 -12.79
CA SER A 8 -5.83 4.18 -13.89
C SER A 8 -7.04 4.95 -14.42
N GLY A 9 -7.50 5.97 -13.69
CA GLY A 9 -8.70 6.75 -14.00
C GLY A 9 -9.98 6.12 -13.45
N LYS A 10 -9.89 4.92 -12.84
CA LYS A 10 -10.96 4.32 -12.05
C LYS A 10 -10.56 4.32 -10.59
N LYS A 11 -11.30 5.07 -9.79
CA LYS A 11 -11.14 5.10 -8.34
C LYS A 11 -11.80 3.87 -7.72
N LEU A 12 -11.11 3.25 -6.78
CA LEU A 12 -11.58 2.15 -5.95
C LEU A 12 -12.06 2.73 -4.61
N GLY A 13 -13.21 2.24 -4.14
CA GLY A 13 -13.66 2.50 -2.78
C GLY A 13 -12.70 1.85 -1.78
N ALA A 14 -12.58 2.42 -0.59
CA ALA A 14 -11.78 1.78 0.46
C ALA A 14 -12.43 0.46 0.91
N GLU A 15 -11.65 -0.60 0.94
CA GLU A 15 -11.99 -1.88 1.56
C GLU A 15 -11.15 -2.03 2.84
N PHE A 16 -11.53 -1.34 3.91
CA PHE A 16 -10.79 -1.41 5.17
C PHE A 16 -10.89 -2.80 5.80
N ASN A 17 -9.79 -3.27 6.40
CA ASN A 17 -9.74 -4.54 7.14
C ASN A 17 -8.93 -4.38 8.43
N ASP A 18 -9.03 -5.41 9.29
CA ASP A 18 -8.35 -5.47 10.59
C ASP A 18 -6.92 -6.05 10.48
N VAL A 19 -6.35 -6.09 9.27
CA VAL A 19 -5.00 -6.62 9.06
C VAL A 19 -3.99 -5.55 9.47
N SER A 20 -3.06 -5.94 10.35
CA SER A 20 -1.99 -5.05 10.79
C SER A 20 -0.91 -4.93 9.71
N HIS A 21 -0.46 -3.71 9.44
CA HIS A 21 0.60 -3.40 8.48
C HIS A 21 1.95 -3.78 9.06
N GLN A 22 2.26 -5.07 9.06
CA GLN A 22 3.57 -5.60 9.42
C GLN A 22 4.52 -5.58 8.21
N ARG A 23 5.80 -5.82 8.46
CA ARG A 23 6.79 -5.98 7.38
C ARG A 23 6.31 -6.99 6.33
N GLY A 24 6.37 -6.59 5.06
CA GLY A 24 5.94 -7.39 3.91
C GLY A 24 4.47 -7.22 3.53
N VAL A 25 3.67 -6.49 4.30
CA VAL A 25 2.26 -6.23 3.94
C VAL A 25 2.17 -5.32 2.71
N CYS A 26 1.32 -5.72 1.76
CA CYS A 26 0.97 -4.99 0.55
C CYS A 26 -0.37 -4.27 0.74
N SER A 27 -0.38 -2.95 0.56
CA SER A 27 -1.53 -2.11 0.85
C SER A 27 -1.72 -1.01 -0.20
N MET A 28 -2.95 -0.52 -0.32
CA MET A 28 -3.29 0.48 -1.34
C MET A 28 -2.94 1.90 -0.92
N ALA A 29 -2.12 2.59 -1.71
CA ALA A 29 -1.91 4.02 -1.54
C ALA A 29 -3.14 4.79 -2.02
N ARG A 30 -3.48 5.86 -1.30
CA ARG A 30 -4.63 6.72 -1.59
C ARG A 30 -4.27 8.17 -1.28
N ALA A 31 -5.02 9.10 -1.87
CA ALA A 31 -5.03 10.49 -1.40
C ALA A 31 -5.87 10.63 -0.13
N ASN A 32 -6.08 11.87 0.33
CA ASN A 32 -6.84 12.15 1.56
C ASN A 32 -8.26 11.56 1.56
N ASP A 33 -8.89 11.43 0.39
CA ASP A 33 -10.18 10.77 0.24
C ASP A 33 -10.03 9.24 0.38
N PRO A 34 -10.74 8.58 1.32
CA PRO A 34 -10.75 7.12 1.45
C PRO A 34 -11.04 6.38 0.14
N ASN A 35 -11.91 6.92 -0.71
CA ASN A 35 -12.33 6.30 -1.97
C ASN A 35 -11.50 6.78 -3.17
N SER A 36 -10.25 7.19 -2.91
CA SER A 36 -9.29 7.60 -3.95
C SER A 36 -8.17 6.60 -4.17
N GLY A 37 -8.31 5.37 -3.65
CA GLY A 37 -7.47 4.27 -4.07
C GLY A 37 -7.53 4.12 -5.59
N ASP A 38 -6.41 3.89 -6.23
CA ASP A 38 -6.33 3.66 -7.68
C ASP A 38 -5.28 2.57 -7.92
N SER A 39 -4.30 2.78 -8.79
CA SER A 39 -3.27 1.79 -9.12
C SER A 39 -2.00 1.86 -8.27
N GLN A 40 -1.88 2.83 -7.36
CA GLN A 40 -0.68 3.05 -6.57
C GLN A 40 -0.72 2.19 -5.30
N PHE A 41 0.21 1.26 -5.13
CA PHE A 41 0.33 0.42 -3.92
C PHE A 41 1.67 0.66 -3.23
N PHE A 42 1.78 0.21 -1.98
CA PHE A 42 3.04 0.16 -1.26
C PHE A 42 3.23 -1.21 -0.58
N ILE A 43 4.49 -1.53 -0.30
CA ILE A 43 4.89 -2.71 0.47
C ILE A 43 5.62 -2.21 1.71
N CYS A 44 5.21 -2.66 2.89
CA CYS A 44 5.83 -2.28 4.15
C CYS A 44 7.24 -2.89 4.26
N PHE A 45 8.27 -2.05 4.36
CA PHE A 45 9.65 -2.49 4.62
C PHE A 45 9.87 -2.89 6.09
N ASP A 46 9.05 -2.35 6.98
CA ASP A 46 9.07 -2.58 8.42
C ASP A 46 7.64 -2.42 8.97
N ASP A 47 7.45 -2.69 10.26
CA ASP A 47 6.14 -2.58 10.91
C ASP A 47 5.63 -1.13 10.90
N ALA A 48 4.42 -0.96 10.37
CA ALA A 48 3.76 0.31 10.12
C ALA A 48 2.33 0.32 10.67
N ALA A 49 2.11 -0.20 11.88
CA ALA A 49 0.80 -0.31 12.53
C ALA A 49 0.02 1.02 12.63
N PHE A 50 0.68 2.18 12.47
CA PHE A 50 0.02 3.49 12.40
C PHE A 50 -0.88 3.67 11.16
N LEU A 51 -0.75 2.79 10.17
CA LEU A 51 -1.55 2.72 8.92
C LEU A 51 -2.79 1.82 9.07
N ASP A 52 -2.89 1.04 10.15
CA ASP A 52 -3.99 0.09 10.39
C ASP A 52 -5.34 0.80 10.41
N GLY A 53 -6.34 0.20 9.77
CA GLY A 53 -7.68 0.77 9.61
C GLY A 53 -7.76 2.05 8.77
N LYS A 54 -6.64 2.58 8.25
CA LYS A 54 -6.59 3.78 7.39
C LYS A 54 -6.29 3.48 5.93
N TYR A 55 -5.75 2.29 5.67
CA TYR A 55 -5.37 1.81 4.35
C TYR A 55 -5.87 0.37 4.15
N THR A 56 -6.16 0.03 2.90
CA THR A 56 -6.67 -1.28 2.49
C THR A 56 -5.52 -2.22 2.23
N VAL A 57 -5.31 -3.17 3.15
CA VAL A 57 -4.39 -4.29 2.94
C VAL A 57 -5.03 -5.28 1.97
N TRP A 58 -4.30 -5.71 0.95
CA TRP A 58 -4.80 -6.70 -0.03
C TRP A 58 -3.92 -7.94 -0.16
N GLY A 59 -2.73 -7.95 0.44
CA GLY A 59 -1.85 -9.10 0.43
C GLY A 59 -0.61 -8.91 1.29
N GLU A 60 0.26 -9.91 1.26
CA GLU A 60 1.57 -9.91 1.92
C GLU A 60 2.60 -10.61 1.05
N VAL A 61 3.88 -10.22 1.19
CA VAL A 61 4.99 -10.88 0.52
C VAL A 61 5.31 -12.19 1.23
N VAL A 62 5.04 -13.30 0.56
CA VAL A 62 5.29 -14.65 1.09
C VAL A 62 6.75 -15.08 0.91
N GLU A 63 7.41 -14.65 -0.16
CA GLU A 63 8.81 -14.95 -0.50
C GLU A 63 9.42 -13.77 -1.29
N GLY A 64 10.74 -13.61 -1.26
CA GLY A 64 11.43 -12.59 -2.06
C GLY A 64 11.52 -11.20 -1.42
N MET A 65 11.31 -11.09 -0.11
CA MET A 65 11.45 -9.82 0.64
C MET A 65 12.84 -9.19 0.48
N GLU A 66 13.88 -9.98 0.23
CA GLU A 66 15.23 -9.49 -0.04
C GLU A 66 15.33 -8.65 -1.33
N ASN A 67 14.40 -8.83 -2.27
CA ASN A 67 14.32 -7.99 -3.47
C ASN A 67 13.58 -6.69 -3.18
N VAL A 68 12.56 -6.75 -2.31
CA VAL A 68 11.87 -5.56 -1.80
C VAL A 68 12.85 -4.70 -1.01
N ASP A 69 13.63 -5.29 -0.09
CA ASP A 69 14.62 -4.58 0.72
C ASP A 69 15.71 -3.87 -0.10
N LYS A 70 16.02 -4.38 -1.30
CA LYS A 70 16.97 -3.78 -2.25
C LYS A 70 16.39 -2.61 -3.04
N ALA A 71 15.07 -2.46 -3.10
CA ALA A 71 14.45 -1.32 -3.74
C ALA A 71 14.89 -0.03 -3.04
N GLU A 72 15.09 1.04 -3.81
CA GLU A 72 15.46 2.33 -3.22
C GLU A 72 14.39 2.77 -2.22
N ARG A 73 14.84 3.05 -0.99
CA ARG A 73 14.03 3.71 0.02
C ARG A 73 13.93 5.18 -0.42
N GLY A 74 12.78 5.55 -0.97
CA GLY A 74 12.46 6.93 -1.37
C GLY A 74 12.49 7.91 -0.19
#